data_AF-H1KZW5-F1
#
_entry.id   AF-H1KZW5-F1
#
_cell.length_a   1.000
_cell.length_b   1.000
_cell.length_c   1.000
_cell.angle_alpha   90.00
_cell.angle_beta   90.00
_cell.angle_gamma   90.00
#
_symmetry.space_group_name_H-M   'P 1'
#
loop_
_entity.id
_entity.type
_entity.pdbx_description
1 polymer ?
#
loop_
_entity_poly.entity_id
_entity_poly.type
_entity_poly.pdbx_seq_one_letter_code
_entity_poly.pdbx_strand_id
1 'polypeptide(L)'
;MNEKNLKLEYVNSSNPLKIGDLIGNKFTITVRDIKPEDFLKISGNIGALDYGVPNYFDSQRFGSVFDRKFIAKEIILGNYEEALKILLTKYKKSEKKTIKDLKRYINKNWGNWEKCAKYIEKNDIKSRMFVNIIDALNSGKSYKEVFKYIDERLRKIFVSAYQSYLWNECIKEVLKDYIGKDRYYLEYECGEFMFYKELDENIFNTLKDAKFPTIAPDVEYKGRIKEIIDNVLENEGIELRNLENINYLDCKFPYNERKILCIPKNFKTSGFKPDELNNGKYKITLEFELNKGSYATMVIKRVFLGVKKSKKRKR
;
A
#
# COMPACT_ATOMS: atom_id res chain seq x y z
N MET A 1 21.03 -16.83 21.47
CA MET A 1 21.81 -15.69 20.96
C MET A 1 21.04 -14.43 21.31
N ASN A 2 21.60 -13.54 22.14
CA ASN A 2 20.96 -12.29 22.56
C ASN A 2 21.73 -11.13 21.93
N GLU A 3 21.20 -10.57 20.86
CA GLU A 3 21.69 -9.28 20.33
C GLU A 3 20.82 -8.16 20.89
N LYS A 4 21.35 -6.93 20.91
CA LYS A 4 20.71 -5.74 21.51
C LYS A 4 19.25 -5.52 21.08
N ASN A 5 18.86 -5.97 19.89
CA ASN A 5 17.49 -5.84 19.36
C ASN A 5 16.87 -7.18 18.90
N LEU A 6 17.48 -8.31 19.26
CA LEU A 6 17.02 -9.64 18.85
C LEU A 6 17.09 -10.61 20.03
N LYS A 7 15.93 -11.12 20.43
CA LYS A 7 15.79 -12.21 21.40
C LYS A 7 15.30 -13.45 20.67
N LEU A 8 15.98 -14.57 20.85
CA LEU A 8 15.57 -15.88 20.34
C LEU A 8 15.23 -16.79 21.50
N GLU A 9 14.05 -17.39 21.43
CA GLU A 9 13.54 -18.33 22.43
C GLU A 9 12.95 -19.53 21.70
N TYR A 10 13.35 -20.73 22.12
CA TYR A 10 12.80 -21.95 21.56
C TYR A 10 11.38 -22.14 22.08
N VAL A 11 10.42 -22.25 21.16
CA VAL A 11 9.00 -22.46 21.49
C VAL A 11 8.65 -23.94 21.41
N ASN A 12 8.79 -24.54 20.21
CA ASN A 12 8.57 -25.97 19.99
C ASN A 12 9.19 -26.41 18.64
N SER A 13 9.40 -27.72 18.47
CA SER A 13 9.73 -28.34 17.20
C SER A 13 8.47 -28.48 16.36
N SER A 14 8.53 -28.04 15.10
CA SER A 14 7.43 -28.12 14.15
C SER A 14 7.94 -28.22 12.72
N ASN A 15 7.03 -28.47 11.77
CA ASN A 15 7.34 -28.32 10.34
C ASN A 15 7.80 -26.88 10.03
N PRO A 16 8.64 -26.68 9.00
CA PRO A 16 9.05 -25.34 8.59
C PRO A 16 7.84 -24.42 8.34
N LEU A 17 7.82 -23.27 9.01
CA LEU A 17 6.77 -22.26 8.84
C LEU A 17 6.79 -21.70 7.42
N LYS A 18 5.62 -21.64 6.79
CA LYS A 18 5.42 -21.13 5.44
C LYS A 18 4.70 -19.78 5.46
N ILE A 19 4.89 -19.01 4.40
CA ILE A 19 4.12 -17.79 4.18
C ILE A 19 2.64 -18.17 4.07
N GLY A 20 1.83 -17.62 4.96
CA GLY A 20 0.38 -17.86 5.01
C GLY A 20 -0.10 -18.69 6.19
N ASP A 21 0.80 -19.32 6.94
CA ASP A 21 0.47 -20.15 8.12
C ASP A 21 -0.09 -19.31 9.28
N LEU A 22 0.16 -18.00 9.29
CA LEU A 22 -0.37 -17.10 10.30
C LEU A 22 -1.88 -16.89 10.15
N ILE A 23 -2.61 -16.92 11.27
CA ILE A 23 -4.04 -16.57 11.32
C ILE A 23 -4.20 -15.04 11.29
N GLY A 24 -3.35 -14.33 12.04
CA GLY A 24 -3.41 -12.89 12.24
C GLY A 24 -2.24 -12.37 13.06
N ASN A 25 -2.34 -11.11 13.47
CA ASN A 25 -1.37 -10.45 14.35
C ASN A 25 -2.11 -9.70 15.45
N LYS A 26 -1.55 -9.72 16.66
CA LYS A 26 -1.93 -8.83 17.76
C LYS A 26 -1.09 -7.56 17.70
N PHE A 27 -1.73 -6.41 17.81
CA PHE A 27 -1.10 -5.11 17.79
C PHE A 27 -1.27 -4.41 19.14
N THR A 28 -0.21 -3.75 19.58
CA THR A 28 -0.22 -2.78 20.69
C THR A 28 0.41 -1.50 20.16
N ILE A 29 -0.40 -0.47 19.94
CA ILE A 29 0.02 0.78 19.27
C ILE A 29 -0.24 1.95 20.20
N THR A 30 0.81 2.70 20.53
CA THR A 30 0.70 3.96 21.28
C THR A 30 0.72 5.13 20.32
N VAL A 31 -0.40 5.86 20.25
CA VAL A 31 -0.51 7.12 19.50
C VAL A 31 -0.29 8.29 20.46
N ARG A 32 0.52 9.26 20.03
CA ARG A 32 1.05 10.38 20.82
C ARG A 32 0.66 11.71 20.20
N ASP A 33 0.98 12.83 20.87
CA ASP A 33 0.65 14.20 20.43
C ASP A 33 -0.86 14.43 20.22
N ILE A 34 -1.68 13.87 21.12
CA ILE A 34 -3.13 14.03 21.10
C ILE A 34 -3.53 15.25 21.93
N LYS A 35 -4.41 16.08 21.39
CA LYS A 35 -4.95 17.22 22.11
C LYS A 35 -6.23 16.85 22.87
N PRO A 36 -6.50 17.46 24.04
CA PRO A 36 -7.76 17.28 24.77
C PRO A 36 -9.02 17.53 23.92
N GLU A 37 -8.97 18.51 23.00
CA GLU A 37 -10.09 18.85 22.11
C GLU A 37 -10.52 17.69 21.18
N ASP A 38 -9.65 16.70 20.95
CA ASP A 38 -9.93 15.56 20.07
C ASP A 38 -10.49 14.33 20.81
N PHE A 39 -10.54 14.33 22.15
CA PHE A 39 -10.87 13.14 22.95
C PHE A 39 -12.26 12.57 22.65
N LEU A 40 -13.28 13.43 22.60
CA LEU A 40 -14.66 13.01 22.33
C LEU A 40 -14.78 12.36 20.94
N LYS A 41 -14.12 12.96 19.94
CA LYS A 41 -14.13 12.45 18.55
C LYS A 41 -13.44 11.09 18.46
N ILE A 42 -12.26 10.95 19.06
CA ILE A 42 -11.52 9.69 19.08
C ILE A 42 -12.33 8.60 19.80
N SER A 43 -12.94 8.93 20.94
CA SER A 43 -13.74 7.98 21.73
C SER A 43 -14.98 7.49 20.95
N GLY A 44 -15.70 8.41 20.30
CA GLY A 44 -16.82 8.03 19.42
C GLY A 44 -16.38 7.17 18.23
N ASN A 45 -15.24 7.48 17.63
CA ASN A 45 -14.68 6.67 16.54
C ASN A 45 -14.26 5.27 16.99
N ILE A 46 -13.79 5.11 18.24
CA ILE A 46 -13.46 3.82 18.83
C ILE A 46 -14.73 2.99 19.03
N GLY A 47 -15.79 3.58 19.59
CA GLY A 47 -17.06 2.88 19.80
C GLY A 47 -17.68 2.35 18.50
N ALA A 48 -17.44 3.04 17.39
CA ALA A 48 -17.93 2.63 16.08
C ALA A 48 -17.07 1.55 15.37
N LEU A 49 -15.98 1.07 15.98
CA LEU A 49 -15.15 0.00 15.40
C LEU A 49 -15.84 -1.37 15.39
N ASP A 50 -16.91 -1.54 16.16
CA ASP A 50 -17.71 -2.77 16.17
C ASP A 50 -18.32 -3.06 14.78
N TYR A 51 -18.61 -2.00 14.01
CA TYR A 51 -19.04 -2.09 12.61
C TYR A 51 -17.89 -2.30 11.61
N GLY A 52 -16.68 -2.56 12.12
CA GLY A 52 -15.48 -2.76 11.33
C GLY A 52 -14.99 -1.52 10.59
N VAL A 53 -13.97 -1.71 9.77
CA VAL A 53 -13.39 -0.69 8.89
C VAL A 53 -13.24 -1.25 7.48
N PRO A 54 -13.36 -0.44 6.43
CA PRO A 54 -13.00 -0.86 5.08
C PRO A 54 -11.58 -1.43 5.03
N ASN A 55 -11.42 -2.64 4.49
CA ASN A 55 -10.18 -3.41 4.54
C ASN A 55 -9.20 -3.03 3.41
N TYR A 56 -9.02 -1.73 3.17
CA TYR A 56 -8.14 -1.22 2.12
C TYR A 56 -6.69 -1.68 2.29
N PHE A 57 -5.99 -1.77 1.16
CA PHE A 57 -4.54 -1.78 1.14
C PHE A 57 -4.01 -0.40 1.50
N ASP A 58 -3.03 -0.33 2.40
CA ASP A 58 -2.46 0.93 2.88
C ASP A 58 -1.17 1.35 2.15
N SER A 59 -0.71 2.60 2.35
CA SER A 59 0.55 3.21 1.87
C SER A 59 1.78 2.30 1.92
N GLN A 60 1.85 1.36 2.87
CA GLN A 60 2.94 0.38 2.93
C GLN A 60 2.99 -0.53 1.69
N ARG A 61 1.85 -0.76 1.01
CA ARG A 61 1.73 -1.52 -0.23
C ARG A 61 2.16 -0.72 -1.46
N PHE A 62 2.10 0.60 -1.40
CA PHE A 62 2.35 1.52 -2.52
C PHE A 62 3.78 2.08 -2.51
N GLY A 63 4.74 1.26 -2.06
CA GLY A 63 6.16 1.59 -1.95
C GLY A 63 6.81 2.12 -3.23
N SER A 64 6.30 1.70 -4.39
CA SER A 64 6.79 2.03 -5.72
C SER A 64 5.97 3.10 -6.45
N VAL A 65 4.96 3.69 -5.80
CA VAL A 65 4.06 4.67 -6.40
C VAL A 65 4.57 6.08 -6.10
N PHE A 66 4.63 6.91 -7.13
CA PHE A 66 5.07 8.31 -7.03
C PHE A 66 4.12 9.18 -7.83
N ASP A 67 3.69 10.30 -7.24
CA ASP A 67 2.81 11.27 -7.91
C ASP A 67 1.55 10.61 -8.52
N ARG A 68 0.97 9.63 -7.81
CA ARG A 68 -0.15 8.76 -8.24
C ARG A 68 0.09 7.93 -9.52
N LYS A 69 1.34 7.85 -10.00
CA LYS A 69 1.71 7.01 -11.15
C LYS A 69 2.19 5.64 -10.72
N PHE A 70 1.70 4.61 -11.41
CA PHE A 70 2.03 3.21 -11.16
C PHE A 70 2.90 2.65 -12.28
N ILE A 71 4.07 2.14 -11.94
CA ILE A 71 4.99 1.51 -12.92
C ILE A 71 4.27 0.42 -13.72
N ALA A 72 3.47 -0.44 -13.07
CA ALA A 72 2.73 -1.49 -13.76
C ALA A 72 1.69 -0.94 -14.76
N LYS A 73 0.95 0.13 -14.40
CA LYS A 73 -0.01 0.78 -15.30
C LYS A 73 0.69 1.34 -16.54
N GLU A 74 1.79 2.06 -16.35
CA GLU A 74 2.56 2.63 -17.47
C GLU A 74 3.09 1.52 -18.39
N ILE A 75 3.55 0.39 -17.84
CA ILE A 75 3.98 -0.78 -18.65
C ILE A 75 2.79 -1.37 -19.44
N ILE A 76 1.61 -1.50 -18.80
CA ILE A 76 0.39 -2.03 -19.42
C ILE A 76 -0.06 -1.17 -20.61
N LEU A 77 0.02 0.15 -20.46
CA LEU A 77 -0.32 1.13 -21.49
C LEU A 77 0.76 1.27 -22.59
N GLY A 78 1.91 0.60 -22.46
CA GLY A 78 3.03 0.72 -23.40
C GLY A 78 3.91 1.95 -23.19
N ASN A 79 3.69 2.72 -22.12
CA ASN A 79 4.47 3.90 -21.73
C ASN A 79 5.79 3.50 -21.04
N TYR A 80 6.60 2.67 -21.70
CA TYR A 80 7.80 2.08 -21.10
C TYR A 80 8.83 3.11 -20.65
N GLU A 81 8.98 4.23 -21.37
CA GLU A 81 9.90 5.30 -20.95
C GLU A 81 9.46 5.93 -19.63
N GLU A 82 8.18 6.24 -19.47
CA GLU A 82 7.65 6.87 -18.26
C GLU A 82 7.74 5.93 -17.06
N ALA A 83 7.39 4.65 -17.27
CA ALA A 83 7.58 3.60 -16.28
C ALA A 83 9.04 3.55 -15.79
N LEU A 84 10.00 3.67 -16.72
CA LEU A 84 11.41 3.62 -16.42
C LEU A 84 11.91 4.90 -15.75
N LYS A 85 11.39 6.07 -16.15
CA LYS A 85 11.65 7.36 -15.47
C LYS A 85 11.25 7.28 -14.00
N ILE A 86 10.06 6.77 -13.69
CA ILE A 86 9.60 6.61 -12.31
C ILE A 86 10.61 5.72 -11.54
N LEU A 87 10.95 4.55 -12.07
CA LEU A 87 11.84 3.60 -11.43
C LEU A 87 13.25 4.16 -11.16
N LEU A 88 13.85 4.80 -12.17
CA LEU A 88 15.25 5.20 -12.15
C LEU A 88 15.50 6.60 -11.59
N THR A 89 14.46 7.41 -11.37
CA THR A 89 14.63 8.81 -10.93
C THR A 89 13.90 9.17 -9.65
N LYS A 90 12.76 8.53 -9.34
CA LYS A 90 11.97 8.86 -8.14
C LYS A 90 12.47 8.08 -6.93
N TYR A 91 12.46 8.71 -5.75
CA TYR A 91 12.95 8.09 -4.52
C TYR A 91 12.22 8.54 -3.25
N LYS A 92 12.22 7.68 -2.24
CA LYS A 92 11.76 8.02 -0.88
C LYS A 92 12.89 8.61 -0.05
N LYS A 93 12.54 9.43 0.95
CA LYS A 93 13.52 10.08 1.84
C LYS A 93 14.42 9.08 2.58
N SER A 94 13.87 7.91 2.92
CA SER A 94 14.53 6.81 3.61
C SER A 94 15.58 6.06 2.77
N GLU A 95 15.63 6.29 1.45
CA GLU A 95 16.63 5.65 0.60
C GLU A 95 18.05 6.13 0.93
N LYS A 96 19.03 5.24 0.72
CA LYS A 96 20.47 5.53 0.90
C LYS A 96 20.87 6.74 0.05
N LYS A 97 21.73 7.61 0.59
CA LYS A 97 22.20 8.83 -0.09
C LYS A 97 22.76 8.53 -1.48
N THR A 98 23.62 7.51 -1.60
CA THR A 98 24.22 7.09 -2.88
C THR A 98 23.19 6.79 -3.97
N ILE A 99 22.12 6.06 -3.65
CA ILE A 99 21.03 5.76 -4.60
C ILE A 99 20.23 7.02 -4.94
N LYS A 100 19.95 7.89 -3.96
CA LYS A 100 19.28 9.17 -4.25
C LYS A 100 20.12 10.04 -5.17
N ASP A 101 21.44 10.05 -5.00
CA ASP A 101 22.36 10.86 -5.80
C ASP A 101 22.45 10.33 -7.23
N LEU A 102 22.53 9.01 -7.39
CA LEU A 102 22.42 8.33 -8.69
C LEU A 102 21.12 8.68 -9.42
N LYS A 103 19.96 8.52 -8.75
CA LYS A 103 18.66 8.79 -9.35
C LYS A 103 18.54 10.26 -9.80
N ARG A 104 19.07 11.21 -9.02
CA ARG A 104 19.15 12.63 -9.43
C ARG A 104 20.08 12.83 -10.62
N TYR A 105 21.20 12.11 -10.67
CA TYR A 105 22.15 12.19 -11.78
C TYR A 105 21.53 11.64 -13.08
N ILE A 106 20.89 10.48 -13.02
CA ILE A 106 20.15 9.88 -14.15
C ILE A 106 19.07 10.85 -14.64
N ASN A 107 18.28 11.44 -13.74
CA ASN A 107 17.24 12.40 -14.13
C ASN A 107 17.80 13.62 -14.89
N LYS A 108 18.96 14.13 -14.50
CA LYS A 108 19.61 15.28 -15.16
C LYS A 108 20.24 14.93 -16.51
N ASN A 109 20.58 13.65 -16.73
CA ASN A 109 21.27 13.18 -17.93
C ASN A 109 20.44 12.14 -18.69
N TRP A 110 19.10 12.23 -18.59
CA TRP A 110 18.21 11.26 -19.20
C TRP A 110 18.48 11.11 -20.70
N GLY A 111 18.60 9.88 -21.19
CA GLY A 111 18.95 9.59 -22.58
C GLY A 111 20.46 9.55 -22.86
N ASN A 112 21.31 10.15 -22.00
CA ASN A 112 22.77 10.02 -22.10
C ASN A 112 23.27 8.88 -21.21
N TRP A 113 23.08 7.65 -21.67
CA TRP A 113 23.38 6.43 -20.92
C TRP A 113 24.87 6.23 -20.68
N GLU A 114 25.72 6.64 -21.61
CA GLU A 114 27.19 6.61 -21.46
C GLU A 114 27.64 7.42 -20.24
N LYS A 115 27.12 8.65 -20.07
CA LYS A 115 27.41 9.46 -18.86
C LYS A 115 26.89 8.80 -17.59
N CYS A 116 25.71 8.18 -17.64
CA CYS A 116 25.15 7.48 -16.48
C CYS A 116 25.99 6.27 -16.08
N ALA A 117 26.48 5.49 -17.05
CA ALA A 117 27.37 4.34 -16.83
C ALA A 117 28.69 4.78 -16.16
N LYS A 118 29.34 5.82 -16.71
CA LYS A 118 30.56 6.40 -16.12
C LYS A 118 30.34 6.90 -14.68
N TYR A 119 29.16 7.46 -14.37
CA TYR A 119 28.83 7.86 -13.01
C TYR A 119 28.68 6.66 -12.07
N ILE A 120 28.04 5.58 -12.51
CA ILE A 120 27.89 4.34 -11.76
C ILE A 120 29.26 3.75 -11.40
N GLU A 121 30.15 3.65 -12.39
CA GLU A 121 31.52 3.16 -12.23
C GLU A 121 32.33 4.03 -11.26
N LYS A 122 32.36 5.35 -11.49
CA LYS A 122 33.11 6.30 -10.66
C LYS A 122 32.70 6.29 -9.18
N ASN A 123 31.43 5.98 -8.88
CA ASN A 123 30.89 5.99 -7.52
C ASN A 123 30.77 4.58 -6.91
N ASP A 124 31.35 3.55 -7.53
CA ASP A 124 31.30 2.14 -7.07
C ASP A 124 29.87 1.67 -6.72
N ILE A 125 28.91 1.98 -7.59
CA ILE A 125 27.49 1.65 -7.35
C ILE A 125 27.24 0.18 -7.71
N LYS A 126 27.11 -0.66 -6.69
CA LYS A 126 26.95 -2.13 -6.82
C LYS A 126 25.52 -2.61 -7.06
N SER A 127 24.59 -1.71 -7.33
CA SER A 127 23.19 -2.10 -7.56
C SER A 127 23.03 -2.73 -8.94
N ARG A 128 22.95 -4.06 -8.98
CA ARG A 128 22.81 -4.86 -10.22
C ARG A 128 21.70 -4.34 -11.15
N MET A 129 20.56 -3.94 -10.60
CA MET A 129 19.45 -3.40 -11.38
C MET A 129 19.86 -2.13 -12.14
N PHE A 130 20.48 -1.15 -11.47
CA PHE A 130 20.90 0.09 -12.12
C PHE A 130 22.00 -0.14 -13.14
N VAL A 131 23.02 -0.94 -12.79
CA VAL A 131 24.13 -1.28 -13.70
C VAL A 131 23.58 -1.92 -14.97
N ASN A 132 22.85 -3.04 -14.84
CA ASN A 132 22.37 -3.81 -15.98
C ASN A 132 21.40 -3.01 -16.87
N ILE A 133 20.50 -2.21 -16.27
CA ILE A 133 19.57 -1.38 -17.05
C ILE A 133 20.33 -0.31 -17.82
N ILE A 134 21.24 0.43 -17.18
CA ILE A 134 21.98 1.52 -17.83
C ILE A 134 22.90 0.97 -18.93
N ASP A 135 23.58 -0.14 -18.70
CA ASP A 135 24.45 -0.78 -19.70
C ASP A 135 23.66 -1.30 -20.90
N ALA A 136 22.49 -1.90 -20.67
CA ALA A 136 21.62 -2.36 -21.73
C ALA A 136 21.09 -1.20 -22.58
N LEU A 137 20.67 -0.09 -21.95
CA LEU A 137 20.25 1.12 -22.66
C LEU A 137 21.41 1.74 -23.46
N ASN A 138 22.62 1.75 -22.89
CA ASN A 138 23.83 2.25 -23.57
C ASN A 138 24.20 1.40 -24.80
N SER A 139 23.85 0.12 -24.77
CA SER A 139 24.03 -0.83 -25.88
C SER A 139 22.88 -0.79 -26.90
N GLY A 140 21.93 0.15 -26.77
CA GLY A 140 20.84 0.37 -27.72
C GLY A 140 19.59 -0.48 -27.48
N LYS A 141 19.45 -1.14 -26.33
CA LYS A 141 18.19 -1.83 -25.96
C LYS A 141 17.05 -0.85 -25.77
N SER A 142 15.85 -1.26 -26.17
CA SER A 142 14.64 -0.46 -25.98
C SER A 142 14.24 -0.37 -24.51
N TYR A 143 13.45 0.66 -24.15
CA TYR A 143 12.89 0.79 -22.80
C TYR A 143 12.06 -0.43 -22.36
N LYS A 144 11.37 -1.10 -23.29
CA LYS A 144 10.59 -2.31 -23.00
C LYS A 144 11.48 -3.48 -22.58
N GLU A 145 12.58 -3.69 -23.30
CA GLU A 145 13.47 -4.83 -23.08
C GLU A 145 14.16 -4.77 -21.71
N VAL A 146 14.52 -3.58 -21.23
CA VAL A 146 15.32 -3.45 -20.01
C VAL A 146 14.57 -3.78 -18.72
N PHE A 147 13.22 -3.84 -18.75
CA PHE A 147 12.43 -4.30 -17.61
C PHE A 147 12.75 -5.76 -17.21
N LYS A 148 13.32 -6.57 -18.11
CA LYS A 148 13.76 -7.95 -17.80
C LYS A 148 14.95 -8.01 -16.84
N TYR A 149 15.71 -6.92 -16.68
CA TYR A 149 16.83 -6.84 -15.73
C TYR A 149 16.39 -6.50 -14.29
N ILE A 150 15.10 -6.21 -14.09
CA ILE A 150 14.52 -5.97 -12.77
C ILE A 150 14.25 -7.32 -12.11
N ASP A 151 14.65 -7.48 -10.85
CA ASP A 151 14.40 -8.73 -10.13
C ASP A 151 12.90 -9.03 -10.04
N GLU A 152 12.56 -10.31 -10.16
CA GLU A 152 11.18 -10.80 -10.17
C GLU A 152 10.36 -10.30 -8.97
N ARG A 153 10.97 -10.26 -7.78
CA ARG A 153 10.29 -9.78 -6.57
C ARG A 153 9.88 -8.31 -6.70
N LEU A 154 10.75 -7.46 -7.22
CA LEU A 154 10.43 -6.05 -7.45
C LEU A 154 9.38 -5.87 -8.56
N ARG A 155 9.44 -6.65 -9.64
CA ARG A 155 8.38 -6.67 -10.68
C ARG A 155 7.01 -7.04 -10.08
N LYS A 156 6.96 -8.07 -9.22
CA LYS A 156 5.75 -8.46 -8.47
C LYS A 156 5.24 -7.36 -7.52
N ILE A 157 6.12 -6.55 -6.94
CA ILE A 157 5.70 -5.40 -6.12
C ILE A 157 4.97 -4.36 -6.97
N PHE A 158 5.42 -4.09 -8.20
CA PHE A 158 4.75 -3.13 -9.09
C PHE A 158 3.33 -3.58 -9.45
N VAL A 159 3.19 -4.86 -9.82
CA VAL A 159 1.88 -5.47 -10.12
C VAL A 159 0.98 -5.46 -8.88
N SER A 160 1.50 -5.91 -7.74
CA SER A 160 0.76 -5.92 -6.48
C SER A 160 0.30 -4.52 -6.07
N ALA A 161 1.12 -3.49 -6.26
CA ALA A 161 0.74 -2.11 -5.96
C ALA A 161 -0.43 -1.65 -6.83
N TYR A 162 -0.40 -1.91 -8.15
CA TYR A 162 -1.50 -1.49 -9.02
C TYR A 162 -2.77 -2.29 -8.78
N GLN A 163 -2.68 -3.61 -8.62
CA GLN A 163 -3.83 -4.46 -8.28
C GLN A 163 -4.49 -4.06 -6.95
N SER A 164 -3.68 -3.73 -5.94
CA SER A 164 -4.18 -3.25 -4.65
C SER A 164 -4.88 -1.90 -4.76
N TYR A 165 -4.44 -1.03 -5.66
CA TYR A 165 -5.12 0.24 -5.95
C TYR A 165 -6.48 0.00 -6.61
N LEU A 166 -6.52 -0.79 -7.69
CA LEU A 166 -7.78 -1.14 -8.36
C LEU A 166 -8.78 -1.78 -7.38
N TRP A 167 -8.30 -2.67 -6.50
CA TRP A 167 -9.15 -3.27 -5.47
C TRP A 167 -9.68 -2.23 -4.48
N ASN A 168 -8.86 -1.27 -4.04
CA ASN A 168 -9.33 -0.18 -3.18
C ASN A 168 -10.43 0.65 -3.87
N GLU A 169 -10.26 0.98 -5.15
CA GLU A 169 -11.27 1.70 -5.92
C GLU A 169 -12.57 0.88 -6.05
N CYS A 170 -12.48 -0.43 -6.32
CA CYS A 170 -13.64 -1.32 -6.34
C CYS A 170 -14.38 -1.35 -5.00
N ILE A 171 -13.66 -1.42 -3.87
CA ILE A 171 -14.28 -1.40 -2.55
C ILE A 171 -15.00 -0.08 -2.27
N LYS A 172 -14.50 1.05 -2.78
CA LYS A 172 -15.25 2.30 -2.70
C LYS A 172 -16.59 2.18 -3.41
N GLU A 173 -16.62 1.66 -4.64
CA GLU A 173 -17.87 1.45 -5.38
C GLU A 173 -18.82 0.48 -4.66
N VAL A 174 -18.32 -0.65 -4.16
CA VAL A 174 -19.13 -1.58 -3.35
C VAL A 174 -19.75 -0.86 -2.17
N LEU A 175 -18.95 -0.11 -1.41
CA LEU A 175 -19.43 0.60 -0.23
C LEU A 175 -20.43 1.73 -0.56
N LYS A 176 -20.33 2.34 -1.75
CA LYS A 176 -21.29 3.38 -2.19
C LYS A 176 -22.70 2.81 -2.44
N ASP A 177 -22.82 1.52 -2.75
CA ASP A 177 -24.11 0.84 -2.91
C ASP A 177 -24.87 0.74 -1.58
N TYR A 178 -24.16 0.74 -0.44
CA TYR A 178 -24.75 0.58 0.89
C TYR A 178 -24.77 1.87 1.72
N ILE A 179 -23.74 2.70 1.60
CA ILE A 179 -23.58 3.89 2.44
C ILE A 179 -24.10 5.11 1.70
N GLY A 180 -25.05 5.83 2.30
CA GLY A 180 -25.59 7.08 1.79
C GLY A 180 -24.61 8.26 1.83
N LYS A 181 -25.04 9.43 2.33
CA LYS A 181 -24.23 10.66 2.29
C LYS A 181 -23.14 10.74 3.38
N ASP A 182 -23.20 9.90 4.41
CA ASP A 182 -22.26 9.91 5.55
C ASP A 182 -20.91 9.23 5.26
N ARG A 183 -20.27 9.69 4.19
CA ARG A 183 -18.97 9.20 3.70
C ARG A 183 -17.87 10.18 4.09
N TYR A 184 -16.76 9.64 4.59
CA TYR A 184 -15.61 10.41 5.06
C TYR A 184 -14.39 10.05 4.23
N TYR A 185 -13.73 11.05 3.65
CA TYR A 185 -12.58 10.83 2.79
C TYR A 185 -11.28 11.16 3.50
N LEU A 186 -10.26 10.31 3.29
CA LEU A 186 -8.93 10.51 3.82
C LEU A 186 -7.89 10.35 2.71
N GLU A 187 -7.24 11.45 2.36
CA GLU A 187 -6.17 11.46 1.37
C GLU A 187 -5.01 10.52 1.74
N TYR A 188 -4.47 9.87 0.72
CA TYR A 188 -3.25 9.08 0.77
C TYR A 188 -2.48 9.17 -0.56
N GLU A 189 -1.37 8.46 -0.64
CA GLU A 189 -0.40 8.56 -1.74
C GLU A 189 -0.99 8.26 -3.14
N CYS A 190 -2.08 7.50 -3.24
CA CYS A 190 -2.69 7.11 -4.52
C CYS A 190 -4.08 7.73 -4.77
N GLY A 191 -4.62 8.54 -3.85
CA GLY A 191 -5.99 9.04 -3.96
C GLY A 191 -6.60 9.27 -2.59
N GLU A 192 -7.81 8.77 -2.38
CA GLU A 192 -8.53 8.89 -1.11
C GLU A 192 -9.12 7.55 -0.69
N PHE A 193 -9.01 7.25 0.61
CA PHE A 193 -9.83 6.21 1.23
C PHE A 193 -11.22 6.77 1.52
N MET A 194 -12.25 5.94 1.38
CA MET A 194 -13.62 6.26 1.80
C MET A 194 -14.00 5.44 3.03
N PHE A 195 -14.32 6.12 4.13
CA PHE A 195 -14.77 5.55 5.39
C PHE A 195 -16.23 5.91 5.67
N TYR A 196 -16.84 5.18 6.59
CA TYR A 196 -18.12 5.49 7.22
C TYR A 196 -17.92 5.66 8.72
N LYS A 197 -18.85 6.34 9.39
CA LYS A 197 -18.89 6.35 10.85
C LYS A 197 -19.50 5.06 11.38
N GLU A 198 -20.75 4.81 11.04
CA GLU A 198 -21.51 3.64 11.49
C GLU A 198 -22.13 2.97 10.27
N LEU A 199 -22.54 1.71 10.45
CA LEU A 199 -23.36 0.98 9.48
C LEU A 199 -24.66 0.59 10.16
N ASP A 200 -25.75 0.60 9.39
CA ASP A 200 -26.97 -0.10 9.80
C ASP A 200 -26.66 -1.58 10.08
N GLU A 201 -27.35 -2.17 11.05
CA GLU A 201 -27.09 -3.54 11.49
C GLU A 201 -27.31 -4.57 10.36
N ASN A 202 -28.29 -4.35 9.47
CA ASN A 202 -28.52 -5.24 8.33
C ASN A 202 -27.40 -5.13 7.30
N ILE A 203 -26.93 -3.90 7.05
CA ILE A 203 -25.80 -3.65 6.14
C ILE A 203 -24.52 -4.29 6.71
N PHE A 204 -24.26 -4.10 8.00
CA PHE A 204 -23.10 -4.71 8.67
C PHE A 204 -23.16 -6.24 8.59
N ASN A 205 -24.31 -6.85 8.88
CA ASN A 205 -24.50 -8.30 8.80
C ASN A 205 -24.30 -8.84 7.38
N THR A 206 -24.60 -8.04 6.35
CA THR A 206 -24.32 -8.38 4.95
C THR A 206 -22.83 -8.30 4.64
N LEU A 207 -22.13 -7.26 5.12
CA LEU A 207 -20.74 -6.97 4.72
C LEU A 207 -19.66 -7.64 5.59
N LYS A 208 -19.96 -8.04 6.83
CA LYS A 208 -18.98 -8.53 7.82
C LYS A 208 -18.17 -9.74 7.34
N ASP A 209 -18.77 -10.59 6.52
CA ASP A 209 -18.14 -11.79 5.94
C ASP A 209 -18.02 -11.74 4.42
N ALA A 210 -18.59 -10.71 3.78
CA ALA A 210 -18.50 -10.51 2.35
C ALA A 210 -17.04 -10.31 1.91
N LYS A 211 -16.72 -10.89 0.75
CA LYS A 211 -15.42 -10.76 0.10
C LYS A 211 -15.58 -10.12 -1.27
N PHE A 212 -14.51 -9.51 -1.74
CA PHE A 212 -14.39 -9.00 -3.09
C PHE A 212 -13.09 -9.54 -3.72
N PRO A 213 -13.12 -9.99 -4.99
CA PRO A 213 -11.94 -10.54 -5.63
C PRO A 213 -10.92 -9.47 -5.98
N THR A 214 -9.63 -9.81 -5.95
CA THR A 214 -8.60 -9.03 -6.65
C THR A 214 -8.77 -9.19 -8.16
N ILE A 215 -8.50 -8.10 -8.90
CA ILE A 215 -8.69 -8.04 -10.35
C ILE A 215 -7.59 -8.85 -11.03
N ALA A 216 -7.98 -9.84 -11.83
CA ALA A 216 -7.10 -10.75 -12.55
C ALA A 216 -7.71 -11.04 -13.94
N PRO A 217 -6.92 -10.99 -15.03
CA PRO A 217 -7.46 -11.12 -16.38
C PRO A 217 -7.90 -12.54 -16.76
N ASP A 218 -7.43 -13.55 -16.03
CA ASP A 218 -7.73 -14.98 -16.25
C ASP A 218 -9.03 -15.43 -15.58
N VAL A 219 -9.88 -14.49 -15.14
CA VAL A 219 -11.10 -14.76 -14.38
C VAL A 219 -12.33 -14.17 -15.08
N GLU A 220 -13.38 -14.98 -15.21
CA GLU A 220 -14.68 -14.53 -15.69
C GLU A 220 -15.51 -13.95 -14.53
N TYR A 221 -15.61 -12.61 -14.47
CA TYR A 221 -16.45 -11.91 -13.50
C TYR A 221 -17.91 -11.83 -13.98
N LYS A 222 -18.87 -11.87 -13.04
CA LYS A 222 -20.32 -11.83 -13.34
C LYS A 222 -21.07 -10.85 -12.45
N GLY A 223 -22.23 -10.39 -12.93
CA GLY A 223 -23.15 -9.51 -12.20
C GLY A 223 -22.50 -8.21 -11.70
N ARG A 224 -22.90 -7.77 -10.50
CA ARG A 224 -22.44 -6.51 -9.91
C ARG A 224 -20.92 -6.41 -9.75
N ILE A 225 -20.23 -7.53 -9.50
CA ILE A 225 -18.77 -7.56 -9.40
C ILE A 225 -18.14 -7.14 -10.72
N LYS A 226 -18.65 -7.67 -11.85
CA LYS A 226 -18.15 -7.31 -13.18
C LYS A 226 -18.36 -5.84 -13.47
N GLU A 227 -19.56 -5.31 -13.23
CA GLU A 227 -19.88 -3.90 -13.44
C GLU A 227 -18.95 -2.97 -12.67
N ILE A 228 -18.67 -3.28 -11.40
CA ILE A 228 -17.76 -2.49 -10.57
C ILE A 228 -16.33 -2.54 -11.13
N ILE A 229 -15.84 -3.72 -11.49
CA ILE A 229 -14.49 -3.88 -12.04
C ILE A 229 -14.36 -3.13 -13.36
N ASP A 230 -15.33 -3.28 -14.27
CA ASP A 230 -15.33 -2.62 -15.57
C ASP A 230 -15.32 -1.09 -15.41
N ASN A 231 -16.19 -0.55 -14.55
CA ASN A 231 -16.24 0.89 -14.27
C ASN A 231 -14.90 1.42 -13.71
N VAL A 232 -14.27 0.67 -12.81
CA VAL A 232 -12.96 1.07 -12.24
C VAL A 232 -11.85 1.02 -13.28
N LEU A 233 -11.84 0.00 -14.14
CA LEU A 233 -10.87 -0.12 -15.23
C LEU A 233 -11.08 0.96 -16.30
N GLU A 234 -12.33 1.28 -16.64
CA GLU A 234 -12.68 2.35 -17.58
C GLU A 234 -12.22 3.72 -17.06
N ASN A 235 -12.45 4.03 -15.77
CA ASN A 235 -11.92 5.24 -15.13
C ASN A 235 -10.39 5.32 -15.17
N GLU A 236 -9.72 4.17 -15.22
CA GLU A 236 -8.29 4.05 -15.34
C GLU A 236 -7.78 4.08 -16.79
N GLY A 237 -8.68 4.08 -17.77
CA GLY A 237 -8.39 4.09 -19.20
C GLY A 237 -7.88 2.75 -19.73
N ILE A 238 -8.26 1.63 -19.11
CA ILE A 238 -7.84 0.29 -19.50
C ILE A 238 -9.02 -0.69 -19.51
N GLU A 239 -8.87 -1.79 -20.24
CA GLU A 239 -9.75 -2.95 -20.21
C GLU A 239 -9.09 -4.11 -19.44
N LEU A 240 -9.89 -5.08 -18.99
CA LEU A 240 -9.38 -6.23 -18.23
C LEU A 240 -8.25 -6.98 -18.95
N ARG A 241 -8.39 -7.20 -20.27
CA ARG A 241 -7.37 -7.86 -21.10
C ARG A 241 -6.03 -7.12 -21.15
N ASN A 242 -6.02 -5.80 -20.94
CA ASN A 242 -4.76 -5.05 -20.97
C ASN A 242 -3.84 -5.45 -19.80
N LEU A 243 -4.38 -5.98 -18.70
CA LEU A 243 -3.56 -6.47 -17.58
C LEU A 243 -2.61 -7.61 -18.00
N GLU A 244 -2.93 -8.36 -19.06
CA GLU A 244 -2.07 -9.41 -19.61
C GLU A 244 -0.80 -8.87 -20.27
N ASN A 245 -0.76 -7.57 -20.59
CA ASN A 245 0.41 -6.93 -21.18
C ASN A 245 1.64 -6.97 -20.25
N ILE A 246 1.49 -7.30 -18.96
CA ILE A 246 2.60 -7.49 -18.03
C ILE A 246 3.23 -8.89 -18.12
N ASN A 247 2.57 -9.86 -18.76
CA ASN A 247 2.94 -11.29 -18.73
C ASN A 247 4.33 -11.56 -19.35
N TYR A 248 4.80 -10.71 -20.27
CA TYR A 248 6.16 -10.82 -20.85
C TYR A 248 7.29 -10.62 -19.82
N LEU A 249 6.95 -10.17 -18.62
CA LEU A 249 7.86 -10.00 -17.48
C LEU A 249 7.72 -11.14 -16.44
N ASP A 250 7.17 -12.29 -16.81
CA ASP A 250 6.95 -13.44 -15.92
C ASP A 250 6.15 -13.05 -14.66
N CYS A 251 5.30 -12.04 -14.81
CA CYS A 251 4.45 -11.50 -13.76
C CYS A 251 3.00 -11.69 -14.17
N LYS A 252 2.13 -11.92 -13.18
CA LYS A 252 0.68 -12.00 -13.39
C LYS A 252 -0.04 -11.29 -12.27
N PHE A 253 -1.26 -10.86 -12.54
CA PHE A 253 -2.19 -10.39 -11.52
C PHE A 253 -2.82 -11.60 -10.82
N PRO A 254 -2.46 -11.92 -9.57
CA PRO A 254 -2.99 -13.10 -8.92
C PRO A 254 -4.45 -12.89 -8.50
N TYR A 255 -5.31 -13.85 -8.79
CA TYR A 255 -6.65 -13.90 -8.21
C TYR A 255 -6.61 -14.32 -6.74
N ASN A 256 -7.29 -13.57 -5.88
CA ASN A 256 -7.54 -13.89 -4.49
C ASN A 256 -8.86 -13.26 -4.07
N GLU A 257 -9.55 -13.87 -3.11
CA GLU A 257 -10.68 -13.21 -2.45
C GLU A 257 -10.24 -12.53 -1.15
N ARG A 258 -10.73 -11.32 -0.92
CA ARG A 258 -10.39 -10.52 0.26
C ARG A 258 -11.65 -10.01 0.95
N LYS A 259 -11.71 -10.11 2.28
CA LYS A 259 -12.82 -9.53 3.06
C LYS A 259 -12.92 -8.02 2.80
N ILE A 260 -14.14 -7.55 2.58
CA ILE A 260 -14.45 -6.12 2.36
C ILE A 260 -14.20 -5.33 3.64
N LEU A 261 -14.63 -5.88 4.78
CA LEU A 261 -14.45 -5.28 6.10
C LEU A 261 -13.33 -5.98 6.89
N CYS A 262 -12.62 -5.17 7.66
CA CYS A 262 -11.69 -5.57 8.69
C CYS A 262 -12.32 -5.26 10.04
N ILE A 263 -12.60 -6.28 10.84
CA ILE A 263 -13.24 -6.15 12.16
C ILE A 263 -12.17 -6.43 13.22
N PRO A 264 -11.71 -5.41 13.97
CA PRO A 264 -10.75 -5.61 15.04
C PRO A 264 -11.32 -6.51 16.14
N LYS A 265 -10.56 -7.52 16.56
CA LYS A 265 -10.95 -8.39 17.67
C LYS A 265 -10.24 -7.97 18.95
N ASN A 266 -10.82 -8.28 20.10
CA ASN A 266 -10.24 -8.05 21.42
C ASN A 266 -9.75 -6.61 21.61
N PHE A 267 -10.51 -5.63 21.11
CA PHE A 267 -10.11 -4.24 21.14
C PHE A 267 -10.09 -3.71 22.59
N LYS A 268 -8.98 -3.10 22.99
CA LYS A 268 -8.81 -2.47 24.31
C LYS A 268 -8.08 -1.14 24.17
N THR A 269 -8.35 -0.23 25.11
CA THR A 269 -7.65 1.05 25.20
C THR A 269 -7.18 1.35 26.61
N SER A 270 -6.04 2.01 26.74
CA SER A 270 -5.52 2.52 28.02
C SER A 270 -6.28 3.74 28.57
N GLY A 271 -7.21 4.31 27.79
CA GLY A 271 -7.67 5.69 27.97
C GLY A 271 -6.59 6.73 27.65
N PHE A 272 -6.95 8.00 27.66
CA PHE A 272 -6.01 9.11 27.45
C PHE A 272 -5.13 9.31 28.68
N LYS A 273 -3.82 9.34 28.48
CA LYS A 273 -2.82 9.58 29.53
C LYS A 273 -1.89 10.72 29.12
N PRO A 274 -1.28 11.46 30.05
CA PRO A 274 -0.27 12.45 29.72
C PRO A 274 0.84 11.86 28.85
N ASP A 275 1.27 12.61 27.83
CA ASP A 275 2.36 12.23 26.92
C ASP A 275 3.68 12.81 27.42
N GLU A 276 4.52 11.94 27.98
CA GLU A 276 5.83 12.27 28.52
C GLU A 276 6.81 12.84 27.48
N LEU A 277 6.53 12.65 26.18
CA LEU A 277 7.36 13.16 25.09
C LEU A 277 6.85 14.48 24.51
N ASN A 278 5.61 14.88 24.80
CA ASN A 278 4.96 16.04 24.21
C ASN A 278 4.23 16.83 25.31
N ASN A 279 4.90 17.85 25.86
CA ASN A 279 4.36 18.63 26.97
C ASN A 279 2.98 19.23 26.67
N GLY A 280 2.04 19.06 27.61
CA GLY A 280 0.64 19.49 27.46
C GLY A 280 -0.18 18.68 26.45
N LYS A 281 0.33 17.53 25.98
CA LYS A 281 -0.37 16.60 25.09
C LYS A 281 -0.60 15.26 25.78
N TYR A 282 -1.37 14.42 25.11
CA TYR A 282 -1.79 13.12 25.60
C TYR A 282 -1.43 12.02 24.61
N LYS A 283 -1.40 10.81 25.13
CA LYS A 283 -1.23 9.57 24.39
C LYS A 283 -2.37 8.61 24.71
N ILE A 284 -2.61 7.68 23.78
CA ILE A 284 -3.53 6.57 23.95
C ILE A 284 -2.87 5.30 23.41
N THR A 285 -2.95 4.20 24.15
CA THR A 285 -2.52 2.89 23.67
C THR A 285 -3.75 2.10 23.27
N LEU A 286 -3.71 1.55 22.05
CA LEU A 286 -4.74 0.72 21.45
C LEU A 286 -4.20 -0.68 21.27
N GLU A 287 -4.96 -1.68 21.74
CA GLU A 287 -4.66 -3.09 21.57
C GLU A 287 -5.77 -3.76 20.80
N PHE A 288 -5.43 -4.56 19.80
CA PHE A 288 -6.41 -5.32 19.01
C PHE A 288 -5.73 -6.40 18.17
N GLU A 289 -6.53 -7.35 17.69
CA GLU A 289 -6.09 -8.44 16.82
C GLU A 289 -6.72 -8.31 15.44
N LEU A 290 -5.93 -8.52 14.39
CA LEU A 290 -6.41 -8.55 13.01
C LEU A 290 -6.03 -9.85 12.32
N ASN A 291 -6.96 -10.37 11.50
CA ASN A 291 -6.67 -11.48 10.60
C ASN A 291 -5.63 -11.09 9.53
N LYS A 292 -4.94 -12.09 8.97
CA LYS A 292 -4.00 -11.90 7.86
C LYS A 292 -4.62 -11.12 6.70
N GLY A 293 -3.78 -10.36 6.01
CA GLY A 293 -4.20 -9.48 4.93
C GLY A 293 -4.71 -8.11 5.41
N SER A 294 -5.09 -7.93 6.67
CA SER A 294 -5.53 -6.62 7.17
C SER A 294 -4.37 -5.69 7.57
N TYR A 295 -4.64 -4.40 7.61
CA TYR A 295 -3.66 -3.37 7.96
C TYR A 295 -4.07 -2.66 9.26
N ALA A 296 -3.24 -2.76 10.31
CA ALA A 296 -3.47 -2.05 11.58
C ALA A 296 -3.60 -0.53 11.39
N THR A 297 -2.90 0.01 10.40
CA THR A 297 -2.99 1.43 10.02
C THR A 297 -4.38 1.84 9.54
N MET A 298 -5.20 0.94 8.99
CA MET A 298 -6.60 1.26 8.64
C MET A 298 -7.46 1.46 9.88
N VAL A 299 -7.26 0.62 10.90
CA VAL A 299 -7.90 0.81 12.21
C VAL A 299 -7.48 2.14 12.82
N ILE A 300 -6.18 2.44 12.82
CA ILE A 300 -5.68 3.72 13.35
C ILE A 300 -6.26 4.91 12.56
N LYS A 301 -6.27 4.87 11.22
CA LYS A 301 -6.87 5.95 10.42
C LYS A 301 -8.35 6.14 10.71
N ARG A 302 -9.09 5.06 10.92
CA ARG A 302 -10.51 5.12 11.30
C ARG A 302 -10.70 5.73 12.70
N VAL A 303 -9.89 5.34 13.68
CA VAL A 303 -9.95 5.88 15.05
C VAL A 303 -9.69 7.39 15.07
N PHE A 304 -8.73 7.85 14.27
CA PHE A 304 -8.33 9.26 14.20
C PHE A 304 -8.99 10.02 13.04
N LEU A 305 -10.08 9.49 12.49
CA LEU A 305 -10.80 10.12 11.39
C LEU A 305 -11.34 11.49 11.82
N GLY A 306 -11.06 12.52 11.02
CA GLY A 306 -11.47 13.91 11.31
C GLY A 306 -10.66 14.60 12.41
N VAL A 307 -9.61 13.99 12.95
CA VAL A 307 -8.64 14.65 13.85
C VAL A 307 -7.64 15.44 13.01
N LYS A 308 -7.51 16.75 13.26
CA LYS A 308 -6.58 17.59 12.50
C LYS A 308 -5.15 17.24 12.92
N LYS A 309 -4.30 16.86 11.95
CA LYS A 309 -2.87 16.66 12.22
C LYS A 309 -2.27 17.97 12.73
N SER A 310 -1.49 17.90 13.81
CA SER A 310 -0.54 18.97 14.13
C SER A 310 0.33 19.19 12.90
N LYS A 311 0.43 20.45 12.41
CA LYS A 311 1.32 20.77 11.29
C LYS A 311 2.70 20.26 11.68
N LYS A 312 3.21 19.22 11.01
CA LYS A 312 4.60 18.79 11.19
C LYS A 312 5.47 20.03 11.00
N ARG A 313 6.17 20.47 12.05
CA ARG A 313 7.30 21.39 11.90
C ARG A 313 8.21 20.77 10.86
N LYS A 314 8.31 21.40 9.68
CA LYS A 314 9.36 21.07 8.71
C LYS A 314 10.67 21.26 9.48
N ARG A 315 11.34 20.16 9.82
CA ARG A 315 12.75 20.18 10.18
C ARG A 315 13.55 20.18 8.90
#